data_AF-A0A1C6K903-F1
#
_entry.id   AF-A0A1C6K903-F1
#
_cell.length_a   1.000
_cell.length_b   1.000
_cell.length_c   1.000
_cell.angle_alpha   90.00
_cell.angle_beta   90.00
_cell.angle_gamma   90.00
#
_symmetry.space_group_name_H-M   'P 1'
#
loop_
_entity.id
_entity.type
_entity.pdbx_description
1 polymer ?
#
loop_
_entity_poly.entity_id
_entity_poly.type
_entity_poly.pdbx_seq_one_letter_code
_entity_poly.pdbx_strand_id
1 'polypeptide(L)' 'MTVPDAIELFKNEMNNEIFHSSADNSLQDSLLKAVDDVATIVMQTYEAEKKQK' A
#
# COMPACT_ATOMS: atom_id res chain seq x y z
N MET A 1 12.10 3.71 12.35
CA MET A 1 10.96 3.39 11.47
C MET A 1 9.85 4.38 11.77
N THR A 2 9.58 5.25 10.82
CA THR A 2 8.46 6.21 10.86
C THR A 2 7.18 5.55 10.34
N VAL A 3 6.02 6.19 10.53
CA VAL A 3 4.75 5.70 9.94
C VAL A 3 4.81 5.69 8.40
N PRO A 4 5.34 6.72 7.71
CA PRO A 4 5.64 6.64 6.28
C PRO A 4 6.48 5.42 5.88
N ASP A 5 7.56 5.13 6.61
CA ASP A 5 8.42 3.97 6.31
C ASP A 5 7.63 2.65 6.41
N ALA A 6 6.73 2.55 7.39
CA ALA A 6 5.90 1.35 7.58
C ALA A 6 4.86 1.17 6.47
N ILE A 7 4.28 2.26 5.96
CA ILE A 7 3.34 2.24 4.83
C ILE A 7 4.08 1.83 3.54
N GLU A 8 5.29 2.34 3.33
CA GLU A 8 6.12 1.97 2.18
C GLU A 8 6.54 0.49 2.24
N LEU A 9 6.96 0.02 3.42
CA LEU A 9 7.27 -1.40 3.63
C LEU A 9 6.06 -2.30 3.33
N PHE A 10 4.88 -1.96 3.84
CA PHE A 10 3.63 -2.68 3.53
C PHE A 10 3.40 -2.79 2.03
N LYS A 11 3.49 -1.67 1.30
CA LYS A 11 3.31 -1.63 -0.15
C LYS A 11 4.30 -2.54 -0.86
N ASN A 12 5.58 -2.49 -0.47
CA ASN A 12 6.63 -3.29 -1.10
C ASN A 12 6.43 -4.79 -0.88
N GLU A 13 6.12 -5.22 0.35
CA GLU A 13 5.89 -6.63 0.68
C GLU A 13 4.64 -7.19 -0.03
N MET A 14 3.55 -6.41 -0.04
CA MET A 14 2.32 -6.83 -0.74
C MET A 14 2.51 -6.92 -2.24
N ASN A 15 3.18 -5.95 -2.86
CA ASN A 15 3.49 -5.99 -4.29
C ASN A 15 4.35 -7.21 -4.62
N ASN A 16 5.37 -7.48 -3.80
CA ASN A 16 6.23 -8.64 -3.96
C ASN A 16 5.42 -9.94 -3.92
N GLU A 17 4.55 -10.12 -2.93
CA GLU A 17 3.67 -11.29 -2.84
C GLU A 17 2.75 -11.40 -4.06
N ILE A 18 2.17 -10.30 -4.53
CA ILE A 18 1.28 -10.29 -5.70
C ILE A 18 2.02 -10.77 -6.95
N PHE A 19 3.24 -10.27 -7.21
CA PHE A 19 4.06 -10.68 -8.36
C PHE A 19 4.48 -12.14 -8.30
N HIS A 20 4.61 -12.72 -7.10
CA HIS A 20 5.02 -14.12 -6.92
C HIS A 20 3.83 -15.11 -6.84
N SER A 21 2.63 -14.64 -6.48
CA SER A 21 1.45 -15.47 -6.27
C SER A 21 0.41 -15.41 -7.40
N SER A 22 0.37 -14.34 -8.20
CA SER A 22 -0.66 -14.15 -9.23
C SER A 22 -0.23 -14.75 -10.57
N ALA A 23 -0.99 -15.75 -11.04
CA ALA A 23 -0.80 -16.32 -12.39
C ALA A 23 -1.56 -15.53 -13.49
N ASP A 24 -2.48 -14.64 -13.10
CA ASP A 24 -3.32 -13.85 -14.01
C ASP A 24 -2.95 -12.35 -13.92
N ASN A 25 -2.54 -11.78 -15.05
CA ASN A 25 -2.15 -10.38 -15.18
C ASN A 25 -3.29 -9.40 -14.82
N SER A 26 -4.54 -9.72 -15.14
CA SER A 26 -5.67 -8.84 -14.82
C SER A 26 -5.97 -8.81 -13.32
N LEU A 27 -5.79 -9.95 -12.66
CA LEU A 27 -5.92 -10.05 -11.21
C LEU A 27 -4.76 -9.32 -10.52
N GLN A 28 -3.54 -9.51 -11.02
CA GLN A 28 -2.34 -8.81 -10.56
C GLN A 28 -2.53 -7.28 -10.60
N ASP A 29 -2.94 -6.71 -11.74
CA ASP A 29 -3.13 -5.27 -11.88
C ASP A 29 -4.18 -4.72 -10.91
N SER A 30 -5.27 -5.48 -10.71
CA SER A 30 -6.33 -5.12 -9.76
C SER A 30 -5.83 -5.14 -8.31
N LEU A 31 -5.00 -6.12 -7.94
CA LEU A 31 -4.40 -6.24 -6.62
C LEU A 31 -3.36 -5.15 -6.35
N LEU A 32 -2.48 -4.87 -7.32
CA LEU A 32 -1.49 -3.78 -7.21
C LEU A 32 -2.19 -2.44 -7.01
N LYS A 33 -3.26 -2.17 -7.78
CA LYS A 33 -4.07 -0.97 -7.60
C LYS A 33 -4.72 -0.90 -6.21
N ALA A 34 -5.24 -2.02 -5.70
CA ALA A 34 -5.83 -2.05 -4.37
C ALA A 34 -4.80 -1.74 -3.27
N VAL A 35 -3.56 -2.24 -3.40
CA VAL A 35 -2.47 -1.93 -2.48
C VAL A 35 -2.12 -0.43 -2.52
N ASP A 36 -2.06 0.17 -3.71
CA ASP A 36 -1.82 1.61 -3.87
C ASP A 36 -2.94 2.47 -3.27
N ASP A 37 -4.19 2.08 -3.47
CA ASP A 37 -5.36 2.75 -2.91
C ASP A 37 -5.30 2.72 -1.37
N VAL A 38 -4.97 1.57 -0.77
CA VAL A 38 -4.82 1.42 0.69
C VAL A 38 -3.67 2.28 1.23
N ALA A 39 -2.49 2.21 0.61
CA ALA A 39 -1.33 3.00 1.04
C ALA A 39 -1.63 4.51 1.01
N THR A 40 -2.34 4.97 -0.03
CA THR A 40 -2.76 6.36 -0.19
C THR A 40 -3.72 6.78 0.91
N ILE A 41 -4.76 5.99 1.17
CA ILE A 41 -5.76 6.28 2.21
C ILE A 41 -5.10 6.37 3.58
N VAL A 42 -4.27 5.40 3.93
CA VAL A 42 -3.59 5.35 5.23
C VAL A 42 -2.65 6.55 5.41
N MET A 43 -1.88 6.92 4.38
CA MET A 43 -1.02 8.10 4.43
C MET A 43 -1.83 9.40 4.60
N GLN A 44 -2.94 9.55 3.85
CA GLN A 44 -3.82 10.71 3.97
C GLN A 44 -4.43 10.82 5.37
N THR A 45 -4.91 9.71 5.94
CA THR A 45 -5.43 9.67 7.30
C THR A 45 -4.36 10.05 8.32
N TYR A 46 -3.15 9.50 8.21
CA TYR A 46 -2.04 9.82 9.11
C TYR A 46 -1.67 11.31 9.06
N GLU A 47 -1.54 11.89 7.86
CA GLU A 47 -1.23 13.31 7.71
C GLU A 47 -2.37 14.21 8.19
N ALA A 48 -3.63 13.79 8.04
CA ALA A 48 -4.78 14.50 8.58
C ALA A 48 -4.78 14.51 10.11
N GLU A 49 -4.52 13.37 10.76
CA GLU A 49 -4.42 13.28 12.22
C GLU A 49 -3.25 14.10 12.78
N LYS A 50 -2.11 14.12 12.07
CA LYS A 50 -0.95 14.92 12.45
C LYS A 50 -1.24 16.42 12.42
N LYS A 51 -2.06 16.90 11.48
CA LYS A 51 -2.47 18.31 11.39
C LYS A 51 -3.49 18.73 12.45
N GLN A 52 -4.21 17.77 13.04
CA GLN A 52 -5.19 18.03 14.10
C GLN A 52 -4.56 18.08 15.50
N LYS A 53 -3.27 17.73 15.64
CA LYS A 53 -2.49 17.78 16.88
C LYS A 53 -1.51 18.94 16.84
#